data_AF-A0A847TWM6-F1
#
_entry.id   AF-A0A847TWM6-F1
#
_cell.length_a   1.000
_cell.length_b   1.000
_cell.length_c   1.000
_cell.angle_alpha   90.00
_cell.angle_beta   90.00
_cell.angle_gamma   90.00
#
_symmetry.space_group_name_H-M   'P 1'
#
loop_
_entity.id
_entity.type
_entity.pdbx_description
1 polymer ?
#
loop_
_entity_poly.entity_id
_entity_poly.type
_entity_poly.pdbx_seq_one_letter_code
_entity_poly.pdbx_strand_id
1 'polypeptide(L)'
;MELDHFGIGYENYDSLTTTNLATVIEADFTADDVASTLADTGYEPDGSYRGYDVYSRSDVRRRAAVRDGVIVWASAYRHDDPDIEATIDAGHGHSRQYHEASEAFAAVTDAVGASRLLYIGGSHPGLNSGIAELGADAFRIDDGVAYQLLIEWYENASAGSEDQMQRALEQQQHELTKEAKTIDIKDDGHFATVTARVPTQPGRERDPMDDLPQITWGGRFDAATRTVTLRHEAGESADSDLICYDIDTPEDRGEVEKKPLWPDQHTVSAGDETTVDLSDEPTAEGISVVYGPLDDVSFRMLFTLPLEADR
;
A
#
# COMPACT_ATOMS: atom_id res chain seq x y z
N MET A 1 -4.32 0.21 -1.30
CA MET A 1 -3.34 -0.74 -0.74
C MET A 1 -3.98 -2.11 -0.86
N GLU A 2 -3.28 -3.09 -1.41
CA GLU A 2 -3.72 -4.49 -1.41
C GLU A 2 -2.87 -5.16 -0.35
N LEU A 3 -3.44 -5.21 0.85
CA LEU A 3 -2.89 -5.94 1.98
C LEU A 3 -3.98 -6.90 2.42
N ASP A 4 -3.63 -8.18 2.49
CA ASP A 4 -4.57 -9.21 2.94
C ASP A 4 -4.99 -8.97 4.39
N HIS A 5 -6.20 -9.42 4.74
CA HIS A 5 -6.68 -9.41 6.11
C HIS A 5 -6.20 -10.68 6.84
N PHE A 6 -5.40 -10.49 7.89
CA PHE A 6 -4.78 -11.56 8.69
C PHE A 6 -5.45 -11.81 10.06
N GLY A 7 -6.74 -11.51 10.20
CA GLY A 7 -7.42 -11.47 11.49
C GLY A 7 -7.27 -10.16 12.28
N ILE A 8 -6.48 -9.19 11.80
CA ILE A 8 -6.24 -7.91 12.46
C ILE A 8 -6.51 -6.73 11.51
N GLY A 9 -7.46 -5.86 11.88
CA GLY A 9 -7.78 -4.63 11.13
C GLY A 9 -6.77 -3.50 11.37
N TYR A 10 -6.65 -2.59 10.38
CA TYR A 10 -5.67 -1.49 10.38
C TYR A 10 -5.62 -0.67 11.67
N GLU A 11 -6.76 -0.45 12.34
CA GLU A 11 -6.83 0.33 13.58
C GLU A 11 -6.12 -0.31 14.79
N ASN A 12 -5.77 -1.59 14.68
CA ASN A 12 -5.10 -2.35 15.74
C ASN A 12 -3.61 -2.58 15.46
N TYR A 13 -3.05 -1.99 14.39
CA TYR A 13 -1.62 -2.08 14.10
C TYR A 13 -0.83 -1.13 15.00
N ASP A 14 0.23 -1.67 15.61
CA ASP A 14 1.24 -0.86 16.28
C ASP A 14 2.18 -0.23 15.25
N SER A 15 2.55 -1.00 14.22
CA SER A 15 3.36 -0.53 13.11
C SER A 15 3.05 -1.27 11.79
N LEU A 16 3.23 -0.57 10.68
CA LEU A 16 3.18 -1.12 9.32
C LEU A 16 4.38 -0.56 8.54
N THR A 17 5.29 -1.43 8.12
CA THR A 17 6.50 -1.03 7.37
C THR A 17 6.54 -1.75 6.04
N THR A 18 6.48 -1.02 4.93
CA THR A 18 6.60 -1.57 3.58
C THR A 18 7.95 -1.23 2.98
N THR A 19 8.59 -2.24 2.37
CA THR A 19 9.84 -2.13 1.62
C THR A 19 9.63 -2.68 0.20
N ASN A 20 10.69 -2.74 -0.61
CA ASN A 20 10.64 -3.46 -1.90
C ASN A 20 10.58 -4.99 -1.75
N LEU A 21 10.82 -5.53 -0.53
CA LEU A 21 10.88 -6.98 -0.28
C LEU A 21 9.59 -7.52 0.35
N ALA A 22 9.04 -6.79 1.31
CA ALA A 22 7.87 -7.22 2.07
C ALA A 22 7.24 -6.04 2.82
N THR A 23 6.01 -6.28 3.29
CA THR A 23 5.33 -5.50 4.32
C THR A 23 5.42 -6.23 5.64
N VAL A 24 5.88 -5.54 6.69
CA VAL A 24 5.91 -6.02 8.07
C VAL A 24 4.78 -5.37 8.85
N ILE A 25 3.98 -6.18 9.52
CA ILE A 25 2.90 -5.76 10.42
C ILE A 25 3.31 -6.15 11.84
N GLU A 26 3.27 -5.20 12.76
CA GLU A 26 3.38 -5.46 14.20
C GLU A 26 2.07 -5.05 14.88
N ALA A 27 1.53 -5.94 15.72
CA ALA A 27 0.27 -5.74 16.44
C ALA A 27 0.17 -6.75 17.60
N ASP A 28 -0.85 -6.63 18.45
CA ASP A 28 -1.14 -7.61 19.50
C ASP A 28 -2.02 -8.76 18.95
N PHE A 29 -1.41 -9.92 18.72
CA PHE A 29 -2.09 -11.15 18.28
C PHE A 29 -1.24 -12.40 18.54
N THR A 30 -1.86 -13.59 18.48
CA THR A 30 -1.13 -14.88 18.47
C THR A 30 -1.04 -15.48 17.08
N ALA A 31 0.02 -16.24 16.79
CA ALA A 31 0.16 -16.92 15.50
C ALA A 31 -1.05 -17.84 15.18
N ASP A 32 -1.65 -18.45 16.21
CA ASP A 32 -2.85 -19.30 16.08
C ASP A 32 -4.09 -18.51 15.60
N ASP A 33 -4.25 -17.25 16.01
CA ASP A 33 -5.36 -16.39 15.56
C ASP A 33 -5.25 -16.07 14.06
N VAL A 34 -4.03 -15.77 13.62
CA VAL A 34 -3.74 -15.53 12.20
C VAL A 34 -3.92 -16.82 11.40
N ALA A 35 -3.39 -17.94 11.88
CA ALA A 35 -3.54 -19.25 11.24
C ALA A 35 -5.02 -19.64 11.07
N SER A 36 -5.85 -19.35 12.07
CA SER A 36 -7.29 -19.57 12.02
C SER A 36 -7.96 -18.72 10.94
N THR A 37 -7.52 -17.46 10.77
CA THR A 37 -8.04 -16.60 9.71
C THR A 37 -7.60 -17.08 8.32
N LEU A 38 -6.34 -17.52 8.18
CA LEU A 38 -5.81 -17.99 6.91
C LEU A 38 -6.43 -19.30 6.43
N ALA A 39 -6.93 -20.14 7.35
CA ALA A 39 -7.51 -21.45 7.05
C ALA A 39 -8.72 -21.40 6.10
N ASP A 40 -9.45 -20.27 6.05
CA ASP A 40 -10.61 -20.08 5.19
C ASP A 40 -10.30 -19.37 3.86
N THR A 41 -9.01 -19.15 3.58
CA THR A 41 -8.49 -18.39 2.42
C THR A 41 -7.64 -19.28 1.50
N GLY A 42 -7.08 -18.70 0.44
CA GLY A 42 -6.15 -19.39 -0.46
C GLY A 42 -4.76 -19.72 0.11
N TYR A 43 -4.45 -19.30 1.35
CA TYR A 43 -3.16 -19.58 2.00
C TYR A 43 -3.06 -21.03 2.49
N GLU A 44 -1.99 -21.71 2.11
CA GLU A 44 -1.62 -23.04 2.57
C GLU A 44 -0.33 -22.98 3.42
N PRO A 45 -0.20 -23.84 4.46
CA PRO A 45 1.06 -23.95 5.20
C PRO A 45 2.24 -24.36 4.30
N ASP A 46 3.33 -23.61 4.38
CA ASP A 46 4.56 -23.75 3.58
C ASP A 46 5.81 -23.82 4.49
N GLY A 47 5.68 -24.55 5.62
CA GLY A 47 6.78 -24.83 6.54
C GLY A 47 7.01 -23.72 7.57
N SER A 48 8.27 -23.54 7.97
CA SER A 48 8.66 -22.57 8.98
C SER A 48 10.05 -21.98 8.68
N TYR A 49 10.27 -20.74 9.10
CA TYR A 49 11.54 -20.05 8.97
C TYR A 49 11.85 -19.24 10.22
N ARG A 50 12.97 -19.57 10.91
CA ARG A 50 13.46 -18.83 12.10
C ARG A 50 12.39 -18.57 13.18
N GLY A 51 11.49 -19.52 13.40
CA GLY A 51 10.43 -19.41 14.40
C GLY A 51 9.17 -18.69 13.92
N TYR A 52 9.06 -18.41 12.62
CA TYR A 52 7.83 -18.04 11.95
C TYR A 52 7.22 -19.27 11.28
N ASP A 53 5.90 -19.41 11.35
CA ASP A 53 5.12 -20.30 10.48
C ASP A 53 4.91 -19.61 9.14
N VAL A 54 5.23 -20.31 8.05
CA VAL A 54 5.18 -19.74 6.70
C VAL A 54 3.96 -20.29 5.98
N TYR A 55 3.27 -19.41 5.27
CA TYR A 55 2.11 -19.69 4.44
C TYR A 55 2.36 -19.17 3.03
N SER A 56 1.85 -19.86 2.03
CA SER A 56 1.93 -19.45 0.63
C SER A 56 0.57 -19.61 -0.04
N ARG A 57 0.28 -18.78 -1.04
CA ARG A 57 -0.87 -18.97 -1.93
C ARG A 57 -0.44 -18.84 -3.37
N SER A 58 -0.93 -19.77 -4.20
CA SER A 58 -0.48 -19.92 -5.59
C SER A 58 -1.36 -19.18 -6.60
N ASP A 59 -2.60 -18.87 -6.24
CA ASP A 59 -3.55 -18.15 -7.10
C ASP A 59 -3.10 -16.71 -7.36
N VAL A 60 -2.57 -16.06 -6.33
CA VAL A 60 -1.88 -14.76 -6.41
C VAL A 60 -0.59 -14.86 -5.62
N ARG A 61 0.54 -15.13 -6.30
CA ARG A 61 1.86 -15.43 -5.71
C ARG A 61 2.22 -14.52 -4.51
N ARG A 62 1.87 -14.99 -3.32
CA ARG A 62 2.03 -14.27 -2.05
C ARG A 62 2.47 -15.25 -0.97
N ARG A 63 3.23 -14.74 -0.02
CA ARG A 63 3.72 -15.49 1.13
C ARG A 63 3.56 -14.66 2.40
N ALA A 64 3.24 -15.31 3.50
CA ALA A 64 3.18 -14.70 4.82
C ALA A 64 3.99 -15.54 5.81
N ALA A 65 4.93 -14.93 6.51
CA ALA A 65 5.59 -15.53 7.68
C ALA A 65 4.99 -14.91 8.93
N VAL A 66 4.50 -15.75 9.84
CA VAL A 66 3.74 -15.34 11.03
C VAL A 66 4.43 -15.85 12.29
N ARG A 67 4.58 -14.97 13.27
CA ARG A 67 4.84 -15.32 14.67
C ARG A 67 3.99 -14.43 15.56
N ASP A 68 3.93 -14.71 16.86
CA ASP A 68 3.24 -13.85 17.82
C ASP A 68 3.67 -12.38 17.65
N GLY A 69 2.68 -11.53 17.40
CA GLY A 69 2.80 -10.09 17.22
C GLY A 69 3.53 -9.60 15.97
N VAL A 70 4.01 -10.46 15.06
CA VAL A 70 4.66 -10.02 13.80
C VAL A 70 4.24 -10.85 12.58
N ILE A 71 3.80 -10.18 11.51
CA ILE A 71 3.60 -10.76 10.18
C ILE A 71 4.58 -10.14 9.20
N VAL A 72 5.24 -10.96 8.38
CA VAL A 72 6.03 -10.52 7.23
C VAL A 72 5.34 -11.04 5.97
N TRP A 73 4.77 -10.14 5.19
CA TRP A 73 3.98 -10.46 4.00
C TRP A 73 4.66 -9.97 2.73
N ALA A 74 4.82 -10.84 1.75
CA ALA A 74 5.35 -10.52 0.44
C ALA A 74 4.34 -10.90 -0.65
N SER A 75 4.35 -10.12 -1.72
CA SER A 75 3.45 -10.24 -2.86
C SER A 75 4.21 -9.88 -4.12
N ALA A 76 4.19 -10.78 -5.10
CA ALA A 76 4.81 -10.56 -6.40
C ALA A 76 4.20 -9.40 -7.20
N TYR A 77 3.04 -8.88 -6.78
CA TYR A 77 2.37 -7.75 -7.42
C TYR A 77 2.60 -6.42 -6.68
N ARG A 78 3.04 -6.46 -5.42
CA ARG A 78 3.23 -5.26 -4.58
C ARG A 78 4.67 -4.94 -4.25
N HIS A 79 5.54 -5.93 -4.32
CA HIS A 79 6.94 -5.83 -3.96
C HIS A 79 7.75 -6.13 -5.21
N ASP A 80 8.74 -5.29 -5.51
CA ASP A 80 9.58 -5.44 -6.71
C ASP A 80 10.42 -6.72 -6.64
N ASP A 81 10.90 -7.07 -5.45
CA ASP A 81 11.75 -8.24 -5.19
C ASP A 81 11.23 -9.00 -3.95
N PRO A 82 10.06 -9.65 -4.01
CA PRO A 82 9.40 -10.22 -2.83
C PRO A 82 10.28 -11.26 -2.11
N ASP A 83 10.67 -10.98 -0.87
CA ASP A 83 11.58 -11.83 -0.08
C ASP A 83 11.31 -11.71 1.44
N ILE A 84 10.59 -12.67 1.99
CA ILE A 84 10.27 -12.71 3.43
C ILE A 84 11.49 -13.13 4.25
N GLU A 85 12.35 -14.02 3.72
CA GLU A 85 13.52 -14.53 4.42
C GLU A 85 14.56 -13.42 4.64
N ALA A 86 14.86 -12.64 3.59
CA ALA A 86 15.77 -11.50 3.66
C ALA A 86 15.25 -10.42 4.62
N THR A 87 13.94 -10.18 4.64
CA THR A 87 13.30 -9.23 5.57
C THR A 87 13.45 -9.70 7.02
N ILE A 88 13.19 -10.98 7.30
CA ILE A 88 13.37 -11.58 8.63
C ILE A 88 14.84 -11.54 9.05
N ASP A 89 15.76 -11.86 8.15
CA ASP A 89 17.21 -11.82 8.42
C ASP A 89 17.70 -10.41 8.75
N ALA A 90 17.19 -9.39 8.04
CA ALA A 90 17.49 -7.98 8.31
C ALA A 90 16.99 -7.56 9.72
N GLY A 91 15.77 -7.97 10.10
CA GLY A 91 15.21 -7.72 11.43
C GLY A 91 16.01 -8.37 12.57
N HIS A 92 16.75 -9.45 12.28
CA HIS A 92 17.67 -10.09 13.23
C HIS A 92 19.09 -9.49 13.23
N GLY A 93 19.34 -8.40 12.49
CA GLY A 93 20.63 -7.72 12.45
C GLY A 93 21.70 -8.44 11.63
N HIS A 94 21.33 -9.34 10.73
CA HIS A 94 22.28 -10.03 9.84
C HIS A 94 22.63 -9.24 8.57
N SER A 95 22.11 -8.02 8.44
CA SER A 95 22.32 -7.13 7.30
C SER A 95 22.89 -5.79 7.75
N ARG A 96 23.72 -5.17 6.91
CA ARG A 96 24.15 -3.78 7.11
C ARG A 96 22.93 -2.86 7.06
N GLN A 97 22.80 -1.95 8.01
CA GLN A 97 21.65 -1.06 8.06
C GLN A 97 21.79 0.03 6.99
N TYR A 98 20.69 0.41 6.34
CA TYR A 98 20.76 1.29 5.17
C TYR A 98 21.33 2.69 5.49
N HIS A 99 21.05 3.21 6.69
CA HIS A 99 21.64 4.47 7.17
C HIS A 99 23.16 4.38 7.41
N GLU A 100 23.74 3.19 7.59
CA GLU A 100 25.19 3.02 7.67
C GLU A 100 25.84 3.02 6.27
N ALA A 101 25.04 2.83 5.21
CA ALA A 101 25.49 2.70 3.83
C ALA A 101 25.22 3.95 2.98
N SER A 102 24.20 4.76 3.33
CA SER A 102 23.81 5.98 2.62
C SER A 102 23.80 7.18 3.56
N GLU A 103 24.64 8.18 3.26
CA GLU A 103 24.68 9.45 3.98
C GLU A 103 23.37 10.22 3.82
N ALA A 104 22.82 10.29 2.59
CA ALA A 104 21.53 10.90 2.33
C ALA A 104 20.41 10.27 3.18
N PHE A 105 20.37 8.93 3.24
CA PHE A 105 19.36 8.24 4.05
C PHE A 105 19.55 8.50 5.55
N ALA A 106 20.79 8.48 6.04
CA ALA A 106 21.08 8.82 7.43
C ALA A 106 20.64 10.25 7.77
N ALA A 107 20.97 11.20 6.90
CA ALA A 107 20.64 12.61 7.09
C ALA A 107 19.12 12.83 7.06
N VAL A 108 18.42 12.28 6.06
CA VAL A 108 16.96 12.39 5.93
C VAL A 108 16.26 11.74 7.11
N THR A 109 16.64 10.51 7.50
CA THR A 109 16.00 9.84 8.64
C THR A 109 16.23 10.56 9.97
N ASP A 110 17.40 11.17 10.18
CA ASP A 110 17.68 11.99 11.37
C ASP A 110 16.83 13.28 11.37
N ALA A 111 16.76 13.99 10.25
CA ALA A 111 15.94 15.20 10.11
C ALA A 111 14.44 14.91 10.28
N VAL A 112 13.97 13.79 9.70
CA VAL A 112 12.57 13.35 9.72
C VAL A 112 12.19 12.61 11.00
N GLY A 113 13.13 12.18 11.84
CA GLY A 113 13.00 11.40 13.08
C GLY A 113 11.60 11.12 13.64
N ALA A 114 11.31 9.89 14.06
CA ALA A 114 10.04 9.44 14.67
C ALA A 114 8.74 10.14 14.17
N SER A 115 8.15 9.57 13.13
CA SER A 115 6.90 10.06 12.52
C SER A 115 5.82 8.98 12.54
N ARG A 116 4.55 9.40 12.53
CA ARG A 116 3.39 8.49 12.51
C ARG A 116 3.16 7.88 11.13
N LEU A 117 3.55 8.61 10.10
CA LEU A 117 3.70 8.12 8.73
C LEU A 117 5.05 8.61 8.24
N LEU A 118 5.76 7.75 7.52
CA LEU A 118 7.04 8.08 6.91
C LEU A 118 7.16 7.32 5.58
N TYR A 119 7.27 8.08 4.51
CA TYR A 119 7.70 7.60 3.21
C TYR A 119 9.09 8.16 2.92
N ILE A 120 10.00 7.34 2.41
CA ILE A 120 11.34 7.76 1.98
C ILE A 120 11.57 7.21 0.57
N GLY A 121 11.93 8.08 -0.37
CA GLY A 121 12.15 7.70 -1.77
C GLY A 121 12.73 8.85 -2.59
N GLY A 122 13.35 8.55 -3.72
CA GLY A 122 14.08 9.55 -4.53
C GLY A 122 13.19 10.51 -5.32
N SER A 123 11.94 10.14 -5.64
CA SER A 123 11.07 10.92 -6.52
C SER A 123 10.04 11.80 -5.82
N HIS A 124 9.90 11.68 -4.49
CA HIS A 124 8.90 12.36 -3.66
C HIS A 124 9.62 13.09 -2.52
N PRO A 125 9.26 14.33 -2.15
CA PRO A 125 8.03 15.06 -2.48
C PRO A 125 8.14 16.13 -3.58
N GLY A 126 8.93 15.89 -4.61
CA GLY A 126 8.82 16.63 -5.87
C GLY A 126 9.20 18.12 -5.84
N LEU A 127 9.86 18.64 -4.80
CA LEU A 127 10.28 20.05 -4.71
C LEU A 127 11.28 20.39 -5.81
N ASN A 128 12.25 19.49 -6.02
CA ASN A 128 13.15 19.44 -7.17
C ASN A 128 13.70 18.00 -7.34
N SER A 129 12.79 17.02 -7.47
CA SER A 129 13.12 15.59 -7.53
C SER A 129 14.02 15.17 -8.71
N GLY A 130 14.18 16.03 -9.72
CA GLY A 130 15.14 15.81 -10.81
C GLY A 130 16.61 15.92 -10.39
N ILE A 131 16.90 16.52 -9.22
CA ILE A 131 18.26 16.67 -8.68
C ILE A 131 18.39 16.28 -7.21
N ALA A 132 17.28 16.11 -6.48
CA ALA A 132 17.32 15.57 -5.12
C ALA A 132 17.89 14.14 -5.16
N GLU A 133 18.76 13.81 -4.20
CA GLU A 133 19.24 12.42 -4.08
C GLU A 133 18.23 11.57 -3.33
N LEU A 134 17.56 12.16 -2.33
CA LEU A 134 16.57 11.48 -1.52
C LEU A 134 15.54 12.48 -0.97
N GLY A 135 14.29 12.06 -0.91
CA GLY A 135 13.24 12.81 -0.24
C GLY A 135 12.45 11.97 0.76
N ALA A 136 11.67 12.65 1.57
CA ALA A 136 10.77 12.08 2.53
C ALA A 136 9.49 12.89 2.67
N ASP A 137 8.40 12.17 2.92
CA ASP A 137 7.11 12.73 3.33
C ASP A 137 6.68 12.06 4.62
N ALA A 138 6.41 12.89 5.62
CA ALA A 138 6.19 12.43 6.97
C ALA A 138 5.05 13.18 7.64
N PHE A 139 4.32 12.47 8.50
CA PHE A 139 3.34 13.09 9.39
C PHE A 139 3.78 12.96 10.83
N ARG A 140 3.87 14.11 11.50
CA ARG A 140 4.10 14.19 12.94
C ARG A 140 2.91 14.79 13.64
N ILE A 141 2.72 14.40 14.89
CA ILE A 141 1.72 15.00 15.78
C ILE A 141 2.48 15.56 16.97
N ASP A 142 2.36 16.87 17.18
CA ASP A 142 2.94 17.59 18.31
C ASP A 142 1.85 18.43 18.98
N ASP A 143 1.72 18.30 20.31
CA ASP A 143 0.69 18.95 21.11
C ASP A 143 -0.75 18.90 20.52
N GLY A 144 -1.10 17.77 19.88
CA GLY A 144 -2.40 17.57 19.24
C GLY A 144 -2.60 18.28 17.91
N VAL A 145 -1.52 18.81 17.32
CA VAL A 145 -1.50 19.39 15.97
C VAL A 145 -0.74 18.46 15.04
N ALA A 146 -1.35 18.12 13.90
CA ALA A 146 -0.68 17.34 12.86
C ALA A 146 0.11 18.27 11.92
N TYR A 147 1.28 17.80 11.53
CA TYR A 147 2.17 18.47 10.57
C TYR A 147 2.58 17.47 9.50
N GLN A 148 2.40 17.85 8.24
CA GLN A 148 3.04 17.18 7.12
C GLN A 148 4.42 17.83 6.92
N LEU A 149 5.45 17.00 6.80
CA LEU A 149 6.83 17.41 6.56
C LEU A 149 7.29 16.81 5.24
N LEU A 150 7.63 17.67 4.30
CA LEU A 150 8.25 17.32 3.03
C LEU A 150 9.72 17.69 3.11
N ILE A 151 10.62 16.73 2.97
CA ILE A 151 12.06 16.95 3.06
C ILE A 151 12.74 16.44 1.79
N GLU A 152 13.58 17.26 1.16
CA GLU A 152 14.49 16.82 0.11
C GLU A 152 15.93 17.13 0.52
N TRP A 153 16.81 16.14 0.31
CA TRP A 153 18.24 16.27 0.55
C TRP A 153 19.01 16.35 -0.78
N TYR A 154 19.94 17.30 -0.83
CA TYR A 154 20.79 17.57 -1.99
C TYR A 154 22.27 17.48 -1.59
N GLU A 155 23.03 16.67 -2.33
CA GLU A 155 24.47 16.50 -2.07
C GLU A 155 25.26 17.78 -2.37
N ASN A 156 25.03 18.35 -3.57
CA ASN A 156 25.83 19.44 -4.13
C ASN A 156 24.98 20.55 -4.79
N ALA A 157 23.68 20.56 -4.50
CA ALA A 157 22.70 21.45 -5.11
C ALA A 157 21.72 22.00 -4.07
N SER A 158 20.74 22.77 -4.53
CA SER A 158 19.64 23.30 -3.69
C SER A 158 18.33 23.15 -4.45
N ALA A 159 17.22 23.08 -3.72
CA ALA A 159 15.87 23.14 -4.30
C ALA A 159 15.65 24.43 -5.12
N GLY A 160 16.35 25.52 -4.78
CA GLY A 160 16.20 26.84 -5.37
C GLY A 160 15.69 27.85 -4.34
N SER A 161 15.21 29.01 -4.79
CA SER A 161 14.61 29.99 -3.89
C SER A 161 13.28 29.50 -3.32
N GLU A 162 12.85 30.05 -2.19
CA GLU A 162 11.52 29.83 -1.60
C GLU A 162 10.38 29.98 -2.64
N ASP A 163 10.40 31.06 -3.44
CA ASP A 163 9.43 31.28 -4.53
C ASP A 163 9.42 30.16 -5.60
N GLN A 164 10.53 29.44 -5.78
CA GLN A 164 10.59 28.32 -6.73
C GLN A 164 9.96 27.08 -6.11
N MET A 165 10.28 26.77 -4.86
CA MET A 165 9.67 25.66 -4.12
C MET A 165 8.16 25.86 -3.94
N GLN A 166 7.71 27.08 -3.62
CA GLN A 166 6.28 27.38 -3.53
C GLN A 166 5.58 27.12 -4.87
N ARG A 167 6.18 27.55 -6.00
CA ARG A 167 5.62 27.28 -7.33
C ARG A 167 5.60 25.79 -7.67
N ALA A 168 6.60 25.03 -7.23
CA ALA A 168 6.62 23.58 -7.43
C ALA A 168 5.44 22.92 -6.70
N LEU A 169 5.19 23.29 -5.43
CA LEU A 169 4.05 22.81 -4.66
C LEU A 169 2.70 23.22 -5.28
N GLU A 170 2.58 24.45 -5.79
CA GLU A 170 1.38 24.93 -6.48
C GLU A 170 1.09 24.16 -7.78
N GLN A 171 2.14 23.70 -8.47
CA GLN A 171 2.04 22.87 -9.68
C GLN A 171 1.78 21.40 -9.35
N GLN A 172 2.28 20.93 -8.21
CA GLN A 172 2.16 19.56 -7.74
C GLN A 172 1.22 19.50 -6.53
N GLN A 173 -0.05 19.86 -6.76
CA GLN A 173 -1.05 20.01 -5.70
C GLN A 173 -1.31 18.72 -4.88
N HIS A 174 -0.79 17.57 -5.33
CA HIS A 174 -0.88 16.29 -4.64
C HIS A 174 0.21 16.08 -3.57
N GLU A 175 1.26 16.92 -3.57
CA GLU A 175 2.37 16.82 -2.61
C GLU A 175 1.93 17.19 -1.20
N LEU A 176 0.99 18.12 -1.08
CA LEU A 176 0.39 18.51 0.18
C LEU A 176 -1.03 17.96 0.30
N THR A 177 -1.38 17.57 1.52
CA THR A 177 -2.77 17.25 1.86
C THR A 177 -3.71 18.41 1.54
N LYS A 178 -4.93 18.08 1.09
CA LYS A 178 -5.98 19.07 0.78
C LYS A 178 -6.32 19.99 1.95
N GLU A 179 -6.05 19.55 3.18
CA GLU A 179 -6.28 20.29 4.42
C GLU A 179 -5.14 21.23 4.81
N ALA A 180 -3.98 21.17 4.15
CA ALA A 180 -2.85 22.05 4.42
C ALA A 180 -3.21 23.52 4.13
N LYS A 181 -3.17 24.37 5.16
CA LYS A 181 -3.56 25.80 5.05
C LYS A 181 -2.41 26.79 5.12
N THR A 182 -1.31 26.38 5.74
CA THR A 182 -0.14 27.23 5.95
C THR A 182 1.08 26.37 5.75
N ILE A 183 1.94 26.83 4.87
CA ILE A 183 3.21 26.22 4.54
C ILE A 183 4.33 27.11 5.04
N ASP A 184 5.34 26.52 5.65
CA ASP A 184 6.61 27.14 5.96
C ASP A 184 7.68 26.41 5.16
N ILE A 185 8.50 27.14 4.41
CA ILE A 185 9.52 26.56 3.54
C ILE A 185 10.89 27.04 4.04
N LYS A 186 11.79 26.09 4.25
CA LYS A 186 13.14 26.34 4.72
C LYS A 186 14.16 25.66 3.82
N ASP A 187 15.24 26.35 3.52
CA ASP A 187 16.42 25.80 2.87
C ASP A 187 17.64 26.02 3.78
N ASP A 188 18.20 24.93 4.29
CA ASP A 188 19.41 24.92 5.14
C ASP A 188 20.67 24.50 4.36
N GLY A 189 20.65 24.65 3.03
CA GLY A 189 21.74 24.34 2.11
C GLY A 189 21.65 22.92 1.56
N HIS A 190 21.69 21.92 2.45
CA HIS A 190 21.53 20.52 2.05
C HIS A 190 20.09 20.03 2.10
N PHE A 191 19.24 20.70 2.87
CA PHE A 191 17.84 20.32 3.03
C PHE A 191 16.92 21.43 2.56
N ALA A 192 16.00 21.08 1.68
CA ALA A 192 14.74 21.80 1.58
C ALA A 192 13.71 21.11 2.48
N THR A 193 13.01 21.89 3.29
CA THR A 193 11.97 21.40 4.19
C THR A 193 10.72 22.24 4.04
N VAL A 194 9.60 21.60 3.77
CA VAL A 194 8.28 22.21 3.83
C VAL A 194 7.55 21.64 5.04
N THR A 195 7.07 22.51 5.91
CA THR A 195 6.20 22.13 7.02
C THR A 195 4.81 22.70 6.77
N ALA A 196 3.83 21.83 6.66
CA ALA A 196 2.44 22.21 6.49
C ALA A 196 1.62 21.78 7.71
N ARG A 197 0.87 22.73 8.29
CA ARG A 197 -0.04 22.41 9.38
C ARG A 197 -1.32 21.77 8.83
N VAL A 198 -1.64 20.59 9.35
CA VAL A 198 -2.82 19.81 8.97
C VAL A 198 -3.82 19.79 10.14
N PRO A 199 -5.03 20.35 9.97
CA PRO A 199 -6.08 20.26 10.99
C PRO A 199 -6.45 18.81 11.30
N THR A 200 -6.39 18.42 12.57
CA THR A 200 -6.92 17.13 13.03
C THR A 200 -8.45 17.19 13.08
N GLN A 201 -9.13 16.17 12.56
CA GLN A 201 -10.59 16.03 12.64
C GLN A 201 -10.97 14.79 13.45
N PRO A 202 -10.88 14.84 14.79
CA PRO A 202 -11.27 13.70 15.63
C PRO A 202 -12.76 13.40 15.47
N GLY A 203 -13.08 12.13 15.22
CA GLY A 203 -14.47 11.69 15.04
C GLY A 203 -15.08 12.07 13.69
N ARG A 204 -14.27 12.35 12.66
CA ARG A 204 -14.77 12.43 11.28
C ARG A 204 -15.43 11.10 10.91
N GLU A 205 -16.47 11.17 10.09
CA GLU A 205 -17.04 9.99 9.46
C GLU A 205 -15.96 9.33 8.59
N ARG A 206 -15.95 7.99 8.55
CA ARG A 206 -15.04 7.26 7.65
C ARG A 206 -15.37 7.67 6.22
N ASP A 207 -14.38 8.17 5.50
CA ASP A 207 -14.51 8.44 4.08
C ASP A 207 -14.12 7.14 3.38
N PRO A 208 -15.01 6.50 2.60
CA PRO A 208 -14.70 5.23 1.94
C PRO A 208 -13.41 5.25 1.13
N MET A 209 -13.05 6.40 0.54
CA MET A 209 -11.85 6.54 -0.29
C MET A 209 -10.55 6.72 0.52
N ASP A 210 -10.66 7.23 1.74
CA ASP A 210 -9.53 7.40 2.66
C ASP A 210 -9.39 6.22 3.64
N ASP A 211 -10.49 5.53 3.96
CA ASP A 211 -10.58 4.44 4.93
C ASP A 211 -11.06 3.14 4.24
N LEU A 212 -10.16 2.56 3.43
CA LEU A 212 -10.47 1.37 2.62
C LEU A 212 -10.74 0.13 3.49
N PRO A 213 -11.68 -0.73 3.09
CA PRO A 213 -11.88 -2.00 3.76
C PRO A 213 -10.64 -2.90 3.59
N GLN A 214 -10.24 -3.59 4.65
CA GLN A 214 -9.22 -4.62 4.56
C GLN A 214 -9.84 -5.97 4.22
N ILE A 215 -9.50 -6.49 3.04
CA ILE A 215 -10.10 -7.72 2.49
C ILE A 215 -9.01 -8.59 1.88
N THR A 216 -9.03 -9.88 2.23
CA THR A 216 -8.33 -10.94 1.51
C THR A 216 -9.19 -11.37 0.33
N TRP A 217 -8.71 -11.08 -0.87
CA TRP A 217 -9.35 -11.49 -2.12
C TRP A 217 -8.73 -12.78 -2.66
N GLY A 218 -9.58 -13.65 -3.21
CA GLY A 218 -9.16 -14.83 -3.95
C GLY A 218 -9.72 -14.82 -5.36
N GLY A 219 -9.02 -15.47 -6.28
CA GLY A 219 -9.40 -15.49 -7.68
C GLY A 219 -8.98 -16.76 -8.41
N ARG A 220 -9.79 -17.18 -9.39
CA ARG A 220 -9.44 -18.30 -10.27
C ARG A 220 -9.93 -18.04 -11.67
N PHE A 221 -9.06 -18.28 -12.65
CA PHE A 221 -9.41 -18.26 -14.06
C PHE A 221 -9.63 -19.68 -14.61
N ASP A 222 -10.74 -19.89 -15.31
CA ASP A 222 -11.00 -21.08 -16.13
C ASP A 222 -10.83 -20.72 -17.62
N ALA A 223 -9.73 -21.18 -18.20
CA ALA A 223 -9.41 -20.94 -19.61
C ALA A 223 -10.36 -21.64 -20.60
N ALA A 224 -11.05 -22.71 -20.18
CA ALA A 224 -11.96 -23.45 -21.06
C ALA A 224 -13.28 -22.71 -21.26
N THR A 225 -13.76 -22.03 -20.21
CA THR A 225 -14.99 -21.21 -20.27
C THR A 225 -14.72 -19.72 -20.36
N ARG A 226 -13.45 -19.30 -20.33
CA ARG A 226 -13.01 -17.90 -20.20
C ARG A 226 -13.73 -17.17 -19.08
N THR A 227 -13.80 -17.79 -17.90
CA THR A 227 -14.51 -17.24 -16.74
C THR A 227 -13.54 -17.01 -15.59
N VAL A 228 -13.63 -15.84 -14.96
CA VAL A 228 -12.94 -15.57 -13.71
C VAL A 228 -13.93 -15.71 -12.57
N THR A 229 -13.58 -16.46 -11.54
CA THR A 229 -14.29 -16.50 -10.27
C THR A 229 -13.52 -15.65 -9.27
N LEU A 230 -14.18 -14.67 -8.64
CA LEU A 230 -13.62 -13.81 -7.60
C LEU A 230 -14.36 -14.05 -6.30
N ARG A 231 -13.62 -14.06 -5.19
CA ARG A 231 -14.15 -14.34 -3.85
C ARG A 231 -13.61 -13.37 -2.82
N HIS A 232 -14.51 -12.87 -1.96
CA HIS A 232 -14.15 -12.24 -0.69
C HIS A 232 -13.86 -13.36 0.31
N GLU A 233 -12.59 -13.64 0.60
CA GLU A 233 -12.20 -14.83 1.38
C GLU A 233 -12.24 -14.56 2.88
N ALA A 234 -11.75 -13.40 3.30
CA ALA A 234 -11.74 -12.94 4.68
C ALA A 234 -11.69 -11.40 4.69
N GLY A 235 -12.23 -10.74 5.69
CA GLY A 235 -12.17 -9.29 5.71
C GLY A 235 -13.32 -8.57 6.36
N GLU A 236 -13.24 -7.24 6.33
CA GLU A 236 -14.38 -6.35 6.55
C GLU A 236 -15.43 -6.54 5.45
N SER A 237 -16.71 -6.45 5.81
CA SER A 237 -17.78 -6.28 4.83
C SER A 237 -17.70 -4.89 4.21
N ALA A 238 -18.08 -4.75 2.95
CA ALA A 238 -18.03 -3.49 2.22
C ALA A 238 -19.28 -3.26 1.38
N ASP A 239 -19.57 -2.00 1.09
CA ASP A 239 -20.63 -1.59 0.18
C ASP A 239 -20.30 -2.08 -1.25
N SER A 240 -21.18 -2.88 -1.84
CA SER A 240 -21.01 -3.42 -3.19
C SER A 240 -21.07 -2.32 -4.26
N ASP A 241 -21.74 -1.20 -3.99
CA ASP A 241 -21.80 -0.07 -4.92
C ASP A 241 -20.42 0.60 -5.10
N LEU A 242 -19.49 0.32 -4.17
CA LEU A 242 -18.11 0.79 -4.23
C LEU A 242 -17.14 -0.28 -4.71
N ILE A 243 -17.57 -1.52 -4.90
CA ILE A 243 -16.71 -2.60 -5.40
C ILE A 243 -17.01 -2.86 -6.87
N CYS A 244 -16.06 -2.43 -7.70
CA CYS A 244 -16.09 -2.63 -9.14
C CYS A 244 -14.97 -3.61 -9.54
N TYR A 245 -15.05 -4.09 -10.78
CA TYR A 245 -13.94 -4.72 -11.47
C TYR A 245 -13.59 -3.95 -12.72
N ASP A 246 -12.37 -4.19 -13.18
CA ASP A 246 -11.82 -3.73 -14.44
C ASP A 246 -11.16 -4.92 -15.15
N ILE A 247 -11.20 -4.93 -16.48
CA ILE A 247 -10.60 -5.99 -17.29
C ILE A 247 -9.30 -5.44 -17.86
N ASP A 248 -8.17 -6.01 -17.41
CA ASP A 248 -6.87 -5.51 -17.83
C ASP A 248 -6.57 -5.99 -19.26
N THR A 249 -6.49 -5.06 -20.21
CA THR A 249 -6.15 -5.33 -21.63
C THR A 249 -4.85 -4.62 -22.03
N PRO A 250 -4.12 -5.12 -23.06
CA PRO A 250 -2.96 -4.43 -23.60
C PRO A 250 -3.28 -3.04 -24.15
N GLU A 251 -4.49 -2.87 -24.69
CA GLU A 251 -4.96 -1.64 -25.33
C GLU A 251 -5.26 -0.52 -24.33
N ASP A 252 -5.73 -0.86 -23.13
CA ASP A 252 -6.22 0.10 -22.12
C ASP A 252 -5.23 0.25 -20.94
N ARG A 253 -3.93 0.01 -21.18
CA ARG A 253 -2.91 0.09 -20.12
C ARG A 253 -2.91 1.43 -19.39
N GLY A 254 -3.30 1.40 -18.13
CA GLY A 254 -3.36 2.57 -17.25
C GLY A 254 -4.68 3.33 -17.29
N GLU A 255 -5.65 2.87 -18.09
CA GLU A 255 -7.05 3.27 -17.99
C GLU A 255 -7.79 2.26 -17.09
N VAL A 256 -8.85 2.72 -16.42
CA VAL A 256 -9.69 1.86 -15.57
C VAL A 256 -11.13 2.05 -15.96
N GLU A 257 -11.77 0.99 -16.46
CA GLU A 257 -13.20 0.97 -16.79
C GLU A 257 -13.97 0.24 -15.67
N LYS A 258 -14.48 1.02 -14.70
CA LYS A 258 -15.23 0.46 -13.58
C LYS A 258 -16.53 -0.19 -14.05
N LYS A 259 -16.66 -1.50 -13.79
CA LYS A 259 -17.90 -2.27 -13.96
C LYS A 259 -18.34 -2.82 -12.60
N PRO A 260 -19.64 -2.80 -12.24
CA PRO A 260 -20.10 -3.28 -10.94
C PRO A 260 -19.82 -4.79 -10.80
N LEU A 261 -19.21 -5.19 -9.69
CA LEU A 261 -18.84 -6.59 -9.46
C LEU A 261 -19.98 -7.42 -8.83
N TRP A 262 -20.83 -6.79 -8.02
CA TRP A 262 -22.05 -7.37 -7.44
C TRP A 262 -23.27 -6.46 -7.65
N PRO A 263 -23.82 -6.37 -8.88
CA PRO A 263 -24.94 -5.46 -9.16
C PRO A 263 -26.24 -5.80 -8.43
N ASP A 264 -26.38 -7.04 -7.97
CA ASP A 264 -27.60 -7.55 -7.31
C ASP A 264 -27.49 -7.60 -5.78
N GLN A 265 -26.42 -7.04 -5.20
CA GLN A 265 -26.19 -7.00 -3.76
C GLN A 265 -26.00 -5.55 -3.30
N HIS A 266 -26.11 -5.34 -1.98
CA HIS A 266 -25.82 -4.04 -1.33
C HIS A 266 -24.62 -4.11 -0.38
N THR A 267 -24.15 -5.31 -0.06
CA THR A 267 -23.04 -5.54 0.87
C THR A 267 -22.36 -6.83 0.48
N VAL A 268 -21.03 -6.80 0.40
CA VAL A 268 -20.17 -7.96 0.15
C VAL A 268 -19.46 -8.32 1.45
N SER A 269 -19.41 -9.60 1.79
CA SER A 269 -18.81 -10.12 3.02
C SER A 269 -17.99 -11.38 2.75
N ALA A 270 -17.23 -11.81 3.76
CA ALA A 270 -16.46 -13.05 3.69
C ALA A 270 -17.35 -14.25 3.31
N GLY A 271 -16.93 -14.96 2.27
CA GLY A 271 -17.65 -16.07 1.66
C GLY A 271 -18.38 -15.74 0.36
N ASP A 272 -18.63 -14.46 0.06
CA ASP A 272 -19.30 -14.07 -1.16
C ASP A 272 -18.41 -14.29 -2.39
N GLU A 273 -19.02 -14.83 -3.45
CA GLU A 273 -18.37 -15.21 -4.70
C GLU A 273 -19.15 -14.64 -5.90
N THR A 274 -18.44 -14.30 -6.96
CA THR A 274 -19.03 -13.89 -8.24
C THR A 274 -18.17 -14.36 -9.41
N THR A 275 -18.75 -14.33 -10.61
CA THR A 275 -18.07 -14.72 -11.84
C THR A 275 -18.13 -13.62 -12.88
N VAL A 276 -17.00 -13.37 -13.54
CA VAL A 276 -16.89 -12.47 -14.69
C VAL A 276 -16.65 -13.32 -15.95
N ASP A 277 -17.50 -13.14 -16.96
CA ASP A 277 -17.35 -13.78 -18.26
C ASP A 277 -16.45 -12.92 -19.16
N LEU A 278 -15.35 -13.52 -19.63
CA LEU A 278 -14.36 -12.90 -20.51
C LEU A 278 -14.42 -13.47 -21.94
N SER A 279 -15.53 -14.09 -22.32
CA SER A 279 -15.72 -14.66 -23.66
C SER A 279 -15.65 -13.60 -24.76
N ASP A 280 -16.14 -12.39 -24.48
CA ASP A 280 -16.11 -11.25 -25.41
C ASP A 280 -14.80 -10.44 -25.34
N GLU A 281 -13.92 -10.76 -24.38
CA GLU A 281 -12.63 -10.08 -24.15
C GLU A 281 -11.45 -11.05 -24.35
N PRO A 282 -11.15 -11.46 -25.60
CA PRO A 282 -10.16 -12.49 -25.87
C PRO A 282 -8.72 -12.08 -25.53
N THR A 283 -8.43 -10.78 -25.47
CA THR A 283 -7.11 -10.19 -25.20
C THR A 283 -6.87 -9.86 -23.72
N ALA A 284 -7.83 -10.13 -22.83
CA ALA A 284 -7.67 -9.87 -21.40
C ALA A 284 -6.40 -10.55 -20.84
N GLU A 285 -5.57 -9.77 -20.14
CA GLU A 285 -4.35 -10.21 -19.44
C GLU A 285 -4.61 -10.41 -17.93
N GLY A 286 -5.62 -9.72 -17.37
CA GLY A 286 -5.91 -9.68 -15.94
C GLY A 286 -7.35 -9.28 -15.62
N ILE A 287 -7.75 -9.45 -14.35
CA ILE A 287 -8.86 -8.70 -13.75
C ILE A 287 -8.36 -7.99 -12.51
N SER A 288 -8.80 -6.74 -12.37
CA SER A 288 -8.53 -5.92 -11.21
C SER A 288 -9.83 -5.64 -10.44
N VAL A 289 -9.82 -5.82 -9.12
CA VAL A 289 -10.89 -5.37 -8.22
C VAL A 289 -10.53 -3.97 -7.74
N VAL A 290 -11.44 -3.03 -8.00
CA VAL A 290 -11.25 -1.61 -7.73
C VAL A 290 -12.31 -1.11 -6.77
N TYR A 291 -11.89 -0.26 -5.85
CA TYR A 291 -12.75 0.38 -4.88
C TYR A 291 -12.95 1.85 -5.23
N GLY A 292 -14.20 2.26 -5.33
CA GLY A 292 -14.60 3.65 -5.48
C GLY A 292 -15.93 3.80 -6.22
N PRO A 293 -16.53 5.00 -6.20
CA PRO A 293 -17.81 5.23 -6.87
C PRO A 293 -17.71 4.96 -8.37
N LEU A 294 -18.76 4.34 -8.94
CA LEU A 294 -18.82 3.98 -10.36
C LEU A 294 -18.66 5.18 -11.29
N ASP A 295 -19.30 6.30 -10.95
CA ASP A 295 -19.34 7.54 -11.76
C ASP A 295 -18.21 8.53 -11.45
N ASP A 296 -17.22 8.14 -10.63
CA ASP A 296 -16.05 8.98 -10.29
C ASP A 296 -14.78 8.43 -10.94
N VAL A 297 -13.81 9.27 -11.22
CA VAL A 297 -12.48 8.86 -11.71
C VAL A 297 -11.58 8.34 -10.60
N SER A 298 -11.92 8.62 -9.34
CA SER A 298 -11.13 8.26 -8.17
C SER A 298 -11.32 6.79 -7.83
N PHE A 299 -10.23 6.03 -7.68
CA PHE A 299 -10.29 4.63 -7.28
C PHE A 299 -9.08 4.20 -6.46
N ARG A 300 -9.19 3.00 -5.88
CA ARG A 300 -8.12 2.28 -5.20
C ARG A 300 -8.14 0.83 -5.66
N MET A 301 -6.99 0.33 -6.08
CA MET A 301 -6.83 -1.09 -6.38
C MET A 301 -6.86 -1.90 -5.08
N LEU A 302 -7.79 -2.85 -4.99
CA LEU A 302 -7.88 -3.80 -3.87
C LEU A 302 -7.22 -5.13 -4.17
N PHE A 303 -7.24 -5.57 -5.42
CA PHE A 303 -6.75 -6.88 -5.85
C PHE A 303 -6.49 -6.90 -7.35
N THR A 304 -5.48 -7.64 -7.79
CA THR A 304 -5.31 -7.97 -9.20
C THR A 304 -5.05 -9.48 -9.37
N LEU A 305 -5.76 -10.08 -10.32
CA LEU A 305 -5.60 -11.47 -10.73
C LEU A 305 -5.08 -11.52 -12.18
N PRO A 306 -3.82 -11.89 -12.40
CA PRO A 306 -3.33 -12.17 -13.76
C PRO A 306 -4.00 -13.44 -14.31
N LEU A 307 -4.39 -13.43 -15.59
CA LEU A 307 -5.02 -14.57 -16.28
C LEU A 307 -3.99 -15.51 -16.90
N GLU A 308 -2.81 -14.99 -17.23
CA GLU A 308 -1.67 -15.83 -17.57
C GLU A 308 -0.89 -16.18 -16.31
N ALA A 309 -0.50 -17.46 -16.19
CA ALA A 309 0.51 -17.85 -15.23
C ALA A 309 1.84 -17.21 -15.68
N ASP A 310 2.10 -15.98 -15.25
CA ASP A 310 3.34 -15.30 -15.52
C ASP A 310 4.52 -16.21 -15.13
N ARG A 311 5.24 -16.62 -16.18
CA ARG A 311 6.36 -17.55 -16.21
C ARG A 311 7.34 -17.48 -15.05
#